data_AF-A0A645HKK3-F1
#
_entry.id   AF-A0A645HKK3-F1
#
_cell.length_a   1.000
_cell.length_b   1.000
_cell.length_c   1.000
_cell.angle_alpha   90.00
_cell.angle_beta   90.00
_cell.angle_gamma   90.00
#
_symmetry.space_group_name_H-M   'P 1'
#
loop_
_entity.id
_entity.type
_entity.pdbx_description
1 polymer ?
#
loop_
_entity_poly.entity_id
_entity_poly.type
_entity_poly.pdbx_seq_one_letter_code
_entity_poly.pdbx_strand_id
1 'polypeptide(L)'
;MDISVYYPGDSEIKARLRDRLTAYSLRLTNDPWESSINISMDGLTAQLMRFVDMASTSPDLITFSKRKLFKTCSELCDYIIILISLTRQRVLEKDELQSGDFLYISIIPLKRADQACLDFEIQWVTGK
;
A
#
# COMPACT_ATOMS: atom_id res chain seq x y z
N MET A 1 9.27 8.27 4.03
CA MET A 1 8.62 6.96 4.05
C MET A 1 8.32 6.53 2.62
N ASP A 2 8.78 5.35 2.22
CA ASP A 2 8.52 4.78 0.91
C ASP A 2 7.34 3.81 0.96
N ILE A 3 6.37 4.00 0.07
CA ILE A 3 5.17 3.18 -0.01
C ILE A 3 5.09 2.54 -1.39
N SER A 4 4.97 1.22 -1.43
CA SER A 4 4.83 0.50 -2.69
C SER A 4 3.57 -0.37 -2.64
N VAL A 5 2.68 -0.13 -3.60
CA VAL A 5 1.43 -0.86 -3.75
C VAL A 5 1.53 -1.74 -4.99
N TYR A 6 1.23 -3.02 -4.83
CA TYR A 6 1.16 -3.97 -5.92
C TYR A 6 -0.27 -4.44 -6.13
N TYR A 7 -0.66 -4.49 -7.40
CA TYR A 7 -1.88 -5.11 -7.86
C TYR A 7 -1.55 -5.96 -9.11
N PRO A 8 -1.91 -7.26 -9.14
CA PRO A 8 -1.61 -8.15 -10.26
C PRO A 8 -2.44 -7.83 -11.51
N GLY A 9 -1.79 -7.88 -12.67
CA GLY A 9 -2.40 -7.65 -13.98
C GLY A 9 -2.59 -6.18 -14.33
N ASP A 10 -3.16 -5.92 -15.51
CA ASP A 10 -3.64 -4.60 -15.92
C ASP A 10 -5.17 -4.63 -15.94
N SER A 11 -5.78 -3.82 -15.08
CA SER A 11 -7.23 -3.79 -14.89
C SER A 11 -7.69 -2.36 -14.62
N GLU A 12 -8.99 -2.11 -14.80
CA GLU A 12 -9.61 -0.83 -14.42
C GLU A 12 -9.38 -0.52 -12.93
N ILE A 13 -9.36 -1.54 -12.08
CA ILE A 13 -9.09 -1.41 -10.64
C ILE A 13 -7.69 -0.85 -10.40
N LYS A 14 -6.68 -1.38 -11.12
CA LYS A 14 -5.30 -0.89 -11.06
C LYS A 14 -5.20 0.57 -11.52
N ALA A 15 -5.86 0.92 -12.62
CA ALA A 15 -5.88 2.31 -13.10
C ALA A 15 -6.49 3.27 -12.06
N ARG A 16 -7.67 2.93 -11.52
CA ARG A 16 -8.35 3.73 -10.48
C ARG A 16 -7.53 3.84 -9.18
N LEU A 17 -6.89 2.75 -8.76
CA LEU A 17 -5.97 2.76 -7.62
C LEU A 17 -4.81 3.72 -7.86
N ARG A 18 -4.19 3.69 -9.05
CA ARG A 18 -3.09 4.58 -9.40
C ARG A 18 -3.53 6.03 -9.30
N ASP A 19 -4.64 6.39 -9.95
CA ASP A 19 -5.14 7.77 -9.97
C ASP A 19 -5.44 8.29 -8.56
N ARG A 20 -6.11 7.47 -7.73
CA ARG A 20 -6.43 7.80 -6.33
C ARG A 20 -5.17 7.96 -5.48
N LEU A 21 -4.19 7.07 -5.61
CA LEU A 21 -2.95 7.13 -4.86
C LEU A 21 -2.06 8.30 -5.29
N THR A 22 -2.00 8.60 -6.59
CA THR A 22 -1.30 9.78 -7.11
C THR A 22 -1.95 11.08 -6.62
N ALA A 23 -3.28 11.19 -6.68
CA ALA A 23 -3.99 12.35 -6.16
C ALA A 23 -3.77 12.52 -4.64
N TYR A 24 -3.77 11.40 -3.90
CA TYR A 24 -3.48 11.40 -2.48
C TYR A 24 -2.05 11.86 -2.19
N SER A 25 -1.03 11.29 -2.85
CA SER A 25 0.38 11.67 -2.71
C SER A 25 0.61 13.16 -3.01
N LEU A 26 0.05 13.68 -4.12
CA LEU A 26 0.15 15.08 -4.49
C LEU A 26 -0.42 16.02 -3.41
N ARG A 27 -1.52 15.62 -2.78
CA ARG A 27 -2.13 16.40 -1.70
C ARG A 27 -1.20 16.52 -0.48
N LEU A 28 -0.43 15.49 -0.18
CA LEU A 28 0.50 15.46 0.95
C LEU A 28 1.77 16.27 0.64
N THR A 29 2.29 16.19 -0.59
CA THR A 29 3.47 16.99 -0.99
C THR A 29 3.22 18.49 -1.02
N ASN A 30 1.96 18.90 -1.18
CA ASN A 30 1.56 20.31 -1.15
C ASN A 30 1.37 20.84 0.28
N ASP A 31 1.46 19.99 1.29
CA ASP A 31 1.48 20.40 2.69
C ASP A 31 2.92 20.55 3.17
N PRO A 32 3.39 21.78 3.45
CA PRO A 32 4.79 22.05 3.82
C PRO A 32 5.18 21.43 5.18
N TRP A 33 4.22 20.94 5.96
CA TRP A 33 4.45 20.28 7.24
C TRP A 33 4.50 18.76 7.12
N GLU A 34 4.27 18.20 5.93
CA GLU A 34 4.26 16.76 5.72
C GLU A 34 5.54 16.25 5.04
N SER A 35 6.11 15.20 5.62
CA SER A 35 7.22 14.45 5.02
C SER A 35 6.84 13.92 3.64
N SER A 36 7.70 14.13 2.64
CA SER A 36 7.49 13.61 1.28
C SER A 36 7.31 12.10 1.28
N ILE A 37 6.22 11.63 0.67
CA ILE A 37 5.89 10.21 0.55
C ILE A 37 5.96 9.83 -0.91
N ASN A 38 6.74 8.80 -1.23
CA ASN A 38 6.75 8.21 -2.55
C ASN A 38 5.78 7.03 -2.57
N ILE A 39 4.70 7.13 -3.34
CA ILE A 39 3.75 6.03 -3.52
C ILE A 39 3.93 5.48 -4.94
N SER A 40 4.50 4.29 -5.07
CA SER A 40 4.67 3.62 -6.35
C SER A 40 3.68 2.47 -6.53
N MET A 41 3.26 2.26 -7.78
CA MET A 41 2.50 1.08 -8.20
C MET A 41 3.44 0.12 -8.91
N ASP A 42 4.10 -0.75 -8.13
CA ASP A 42 5.17 -1.61 -8.63
C ASP A 42 4.62 -2.83 -9.39
N GLY A 43 5.45 -3.44 -10.23
CA GLY A 43 5.21 -4.79 -10.74
C GLY A 43 5.63 -5.85 -9.72
N LEU A 44 5.14 -7.09 -9.89
CA LEU A 44 5.39 -8.20 -8.96
C LEU A 44 6.89 -8.40 -8.68
N THR A 45 7.69 -8.41 -9.74
CA THR A 45 9.14 -8.61 -9.66
C THR A 45 9.84 -7.51 -8.87
N ALA A 46 9.44 -6.25 -9.09
CA ALA A 46 10.02 -5.11 -8.38
C ALA A 46 9.65 -5.13 -6.89
N GLN A 47 8.41 -5.49 -6.56
CA GLN A 47 7.98 -5.61 -5.16
C GLN A 47 8.68 -6.78 -4.45
N LEU A 48 8.82 -7.93 -5.11
CA LEU A 48 9.53 -9.09 -4.57
C LEU A 48 11.02 -8.81 -4.35
N MET A 49 11.69 -8.16 -5.31
CA MET A 49 13.10 -7.78 -5.16
C MET A 49 13.29 -6.83 -3.97
N ARG A 50 12.46 -5.78 -3.87
CA ARG A 50 12.49 -4.86 -2.72
C ARG A 50 12.25 -5.62 -1.41
N PHE A 51 11.24 -6.49 -1.37
CA PHE A 51 10.94 -7.29 -0.18
C PHE A 51 12.10 -8.19 0.24
N VAL A 52 12.72 -8.91 -0.70
CA VAL A 52 13.87 -9.80 -0.43
C VAL A 52 15.08 -9.01 0.07
N ASP A 53 15.39 -7.88 -0.59
CA ASP A 53 16.49 -7.02 -0.18
C ASP A 53 16.29 -6.54 1.27
N MET A 54 15.08 -6.09 1.64
CA MET A 54 14.85 -5.60 3.00
C MET A 54 14.73 -6.70 4.05
N ALA A 55 14.18 -7.87 3.70
CA ALA A 55 14.19 -9.02 4.60
C ALA A 55 15.61 -9.48 4.96
N SER A 56 16.60 -9.12 4.14
CA SER A 56 18.00 -9.36 4.44
C SER A 56 18.65 -8.26 5.29
N THR A 57 18.08 -7.04 5.35
CA THR A 57 18.68 -5.88 6.01
C THR A 57 17.94 -5.36 7.25
N SER A 58 16.64 -5.62 7.39
CA SER A 58 15.80 -5.15 8.50
C SER A 58 15.29 -6.33 9.33
N PRO A 59 15.76 -6.51 10.59
CA PRO A 59 15.31 -7.61 11.43
C PRO A 59 13.87 -7.47 11.94
N ASP A 60 13.31 -6.25 11.92
CA ASP A 60 11.99 -5.93 12.50
C ASP A 60 10.88 -5.79 11.44
N LEU A 61 10.72 -6.80 10.59
CA LEU A 61 9.60 -6.87 9.65
C LEU A 61 8.31 -7.29 10.33
N ILE A 62 7.25 -6.49 10.20
CA ILE A 62 5.90 -6.87 10.64
C ILE A 62 5.02 -7.09 9.42
N THR A 63 4.64 -8.36 9.22
CA THR A 63 3.77 -8.79 8.12
C THR A 63 2.34 -8.99 8.60
N PHE A 64 1.39 -8.49 7.83
CA PHE A 64 -0.03 -8.65 8.06
C PHE A 64 -0.71 -9.19 6.80
N SER A 65 -1.75 -10.00 6.98
CA SER A 65 -2.66 -10.40 5.89
C SER A 65 -4.10 -10.29 6.37
N LYS A 66 -4.97 -9.79 5.49
CA LYS A 66 -6.40 -9.73 5.73
C LYS A 66 -7.17 -9.95 4.44
N ARG A 67 -8.03 -10.96 4.43
CA ARG A 67 -9.05 -11.13 3.39
C ARG A 67 -10.22 -10.19 3.64
N LYS A 68 -10.69 -9.52 2.58
CA LYS A 68 -11.80 -8.58 2.66
C LYS A 68 -12.58 -8.51 1.35
N LEU A 69 -13.90 -8.44 1.51
CA LEU A 69 -14.85 -8.21 0.43
C LEU A 69 -15.13 -6.71 0.31
N PHE A 70 -15.18 -6.22 -0.93
CA PHE A 70 -15.54 -4.85 -1.24
C PHE A 70 -16.69 -4.85 -2.25
N LYS A 71 -17.69 -3.99 -2.03
CA LYS A 71 -18.82 -3.85 -2.96
C LYS A 71 -18.42 -3.09 -4.20
N THR A 72 -17.44 -2.19 -4.08
CA THR A 72 -16.99 -1.34 -5.19
C THR A 72 -15.47 -1.19 -5.20
N CYS A 73 -14.93 -0.82 -6.36
CA CYS A 73 -13.53 -0.42 -6.48
C CYS A 73 -13.19 0.81 -5.63
N SER A 74 -14.16 1.71 -5.37
CA SER A 74 -13.92 2.89 -4.51
C SER A 74 -13.62 2.48 -3.09
N GLU A 75 -14.42 1.56 -2.52
CA GLU A 75 -14.23 1.08 -1.15
C GLU A 75 -12.85 0.42 -0.97
N LEU A 76 -12.37 -0.30 -1.99
CA LEU A 76 -11.00 -0.83 -2.00
C LEU A 76 -9.97 0.31 -1.94
N CYS A 77 -10.09 1.31 -2.83
CA CYS A 77 -9.15 2.43 -2.87
C CYS A 77 -9.14 3.20 -1.53
N ASP A 78 -10.32 3.46 -0.96
CA ASP A 78 -10.47 4.13 0.34
C ASP A 78 -9.78 3.32 1.45
N TYR A 79 -9.93 2.01 1.43
CA TYR A 79 -9.27 1.12 2.40
C TYR A 79 -7.74 1.18 2.31
N ILE A 80 -7.18 1.18 1.10
CA ILE A 80 -5.72 1.29 0.91
C ILE A 80 -5.21 2.65 1.40
N ILE A 81 -5.91 3.74 1.09
CA ILE A 81 -5.55 5.08 1.58
C ILE A 81 -5.60 5.13 3.11
N ILE A 82 -6.66 4.60 3.73
CA ILE A 82 -6.77 4.54 5.20
C ILE A 82 -5.60 3.75 5.79
N LEU A 83 -5.22 2.62 5.19
CA LEU A 83 -4.09 1.81 5.67
C LEU A 83 -2.76 2.57 5.60
N ILE A 84 -2.55 3.32 4.51
CA ILE A 84 -1.40 4.21 4.36
C ILE A 84 -1.42 5.31 5.43
N SER A 85 -2.55 6.00 5.60
CA SER A 85 -2.70 7.09 6.57
C SER A 85 -2.45 6.63 8.00
N LEU A 86 -3.00 5.48 8.40
CA LEU A 86 -2.83 4.94 9.75
C LEU A 86 -1.38 4.52 10.01
N THR A 87 -0.73 3.88 9.03
CA THR A 87 0.70 3.52 9.15
C THR A 87 1.54 4.77 9.32
N ARG A 88 1.30 5.80 8.52
CA ARG A 88 2.00 7.08 8.61
C ARG A 88 1.77 7.77 9.95
N GLN A 89 0.52 7.86 10.40
CA GLN A 89 0.16 8.46 11.68
C GLN A 89 0.92 7.77 12.82
N ARG A 90 0.99 6.44 12.82
CA ARG A 90 1.73 5.68 13.81
C ARG A 90 3.24 5.97 13.80
N VAL A 91 3.84 6.21 12.64
CA VAL A 91 5.26 6.57 12.54
C VAL A 91 5.50 8.00 13.06
N LEU A 92 4.63 8.95 12.70
CA LEU A 92 4.70 10.34 13.16
C LEU A 92 4.50 10.46 14.67
N GLU A 93 3.52 9.76 15.25
CA GLU A 93 3.24 9.80 16.69
C GLU A 93 4.39 9.26 17.54
N LYS A 94 5.26 8.44 16.94
CA LYS A 94 6.46 7.94 17.61
C LYS A 94 7.65 8.89 17.52
N ASP A 95 7.53 10.01 16.78
CA ASP A 95 8.64 10.93 16.47
C ASP A 95 9.86 10.20 15.84
N GLU A 96 9.58 9.09 15.16
CA GLU A 96 10.57 8.15 14.64
C GLU A 96 10.57 8.11 13.11
N LEU A 97 10.09 9.17 12.43
CA LEU A 97 10.07 9.19 10.97
C LEU A 97 11.52 9.28 10.45
N GLN A 98 12.11 8.12 10.21
CA GLN A 98 13.51 7.97 9.86
C GLN A 98 13.63 7.66 8.36
N SER A 99 14.79 8.03 7.81
CA SER A 99 15.18 7.57 6.48
C SER A 99 15.31 6.05 6.52
N GLY A 100 14.32 5.33 5.99
CA GLY A 100 14.25 3.87 6.05
C GLY A 100 12.83 3.34 6.23
N ASP A 101 11.90 4.14 6.79
CA ASP A 101 10.52 3.67 7.00
C ASP A 101 9.82 3.31 5.68
N PHE A 102 9.20 2.13 5.64
CA PHE A 102 8.48 1.66 4.47
C PHE A 102 7.14 1.00 4.78
N LEU A 103 6.30 0.96 3.74
CA LEU A 103 5.07 0.18 3.69
C LEU A 103 4.88 -0.46 2.32
N TYR A 104 4.87 -1.79 2.29
CA TYR A 104 4.53 -2.57 1.10
C TYR A 104 3.12 -3.10 1.24
N ILE A 105 2.32 -2.94 0.20
CA ILE A 105 0.94 -3.43 0.17
C ILE A 105 0.80 -4.29 -1.09
N SER A 106 0.34 -5.52 -0.93
CA SER A 106 0.00 -6.44 -2.02
C SER A 106 -1.51 -6.69 -1.99
N ILE A 107 -2.18 -6.40 -3.11
CA ILE A 107 -3.62 -6.57 -3.28
C ILE A 107 -3.83 -7.75 -4.22
N ILE A 108 -4.27 -8.89 -3.69
CA ILE A 108 -4.37 -10.15 -4.44
C ILE A 108 -5.85 -10.46 -4.69
N PRO A 109 -6.34 -10.38 -5.94
CA PRO A 109 -7.71 -10.76 -6.29
C PRO A 109 -7.89 -12.28 -6.18
N LEU A 110 -8.89 -12.73 -5.43
CA LEU A 110 -9.07 -14.16 -5.14
C LEU A 110 -10.06 -14.89 -6.07
N LYS A 111 -10.87 -14.17 -6.85
CA LYS A 111 -11.96 -14.66 -7.75
C LYS A 111 -12.85 -15.79 -7.19
N ARG A 112 -14.16 -15.51 -7.13
CA ARG A 112 -15.20 -16.40 -7.70
C ARG A 112 -16.09 -15.58 -8.64
N ALA A 113 -16.30 -16.10 -9.84
CA ALA A 113 -16.92 -15.41 -10.97
C ALA A 113 -18.45 -15.22 -10.85
N ASP A 114 -19.06 -15.38 -9.66
CA ASP A 114 -20.53 -15.30 -9.50
C ASP A 114 -21.05 -14.24 -8.50
N GLN A 115 -20.18 -13.44 -7.86
CA GLN A 115 -20.63 -12.53 -6.80
C GLN A 115 -20.52 -11.05 -7.20
N ALA A 116 -21.54 -10.28 -6.80
CA ALA A 116 -21.61 -8.82 -6.92
C ALA A 116 -20.53 -8.06 -6.10
N CYS A 117 -19.61 -8.77 -5.45
CA CYS A 117 -18.56 -8.22 -4.58
C CYS A 117 -17.18 -8.64 -5.08
N LEU A 118 -16.22 -7.73 -4.93
CA LEU A 118 -14.81 -7.95 -5.24
C LEU A 118 -14.10 -8.53 -4.01
N ASP A 119 -13.61 -9.76 -4.12
CA ASP A 119 -12.89 -10.48 -3.06
C ASP A 119 -11.38 -10.36 -3.22
N PHE A 120 -10.72 -9.80 -2.20
CA PHE A 120 -9.28 -9.61 -2.18
C PHE A 120 -8.67 -10.15 -0.89
N GLU A 121 -7.47 -10.70 -1.02
CA GLU A 121 -6.52 -10.75 0.08
C GLU A 121 -5.63 -9.51 0.01
N ILE A 122 -5.56 -8.76 1.10
CA ILE A 122 -4.67 -7.61 1.23
C ILE A 122 -3.58 -8.00 2.22
N GLN A 123 -2.35 -8.04 1.74
CA GLN A 123 -1.16 -8.28 2.55
C GLN A 123 -0.40 -6.97 2.64
N TRP A 124 0.17 -6.66 3.81
CA TRP A 124 1.05 -5.52 3.94
C TRP A 124 2.18 -5.78 4.92
N VAL A 125 3.30 -5.13 4.67
CA VAL A 125 4.51 -5.24 5.47
C VAL A 125 4.98 -3.84 5.80
N THR A 126 5.32 -3.62 7.06
CA THR A 126 5.93 -2.39 7.54
C THR A 126 7.19 -2.73 8.34
N GLY A 127 8.18 -1.85 8.26
CA GLY A 127 9.46 -1.99 8.93
C GLY A 127 10.19 -0.65 8.94
N LYS A 128 11.37 -0.69 9.54
CA LYS A 128 12.35 0.41 9.62
C LYS A 128 13.65 0.00 8.96
#